data_AF-A0A2E4D2M4-F1
#
_entry.id   AF-A0A2E4D2M4-F1
#
_cell.length_a   1.000
_cell.length_b   1.000
_cell.length_c   1.000
_cell.angle_alpha   90.00
_cell.angle_beta   90.00
_cell.angle_gamma   90.00
#
_symmetry.space_group_name_H-M   'P 1'
#
loop_
_entity.id
_entity.type
_entity.pdbx_description
1 polymer ?
#
loop_
_entity_poly.entity_id
_entity_poly.type
_entity_poly.pdbx_seq_one_letter_code
_entity_poly.pdbx_strand_id
1 'polypeptide(L)'
;MGSKNSKKCRNCIFTTHVWRMKIFQKGKLKELKRPFKSNSGAWVLFEGTVRSPNKNKKVQFINYEVYQEMIEAEGAKIAYEAEQQWDVKEIIIRHGSGKIKPKERSIQIGVLAPHRKEAFRAAEWALEECKKRLPVWKEEINQ
;
A
#
# COMPACT_ATOMS: atom_id res chain seq x y z
N MET A 1 -33.12 36.01 27.96
CA MET A 1 -33.13 34.94 26.93
C MET A 1 -32.02 33.96 27.26
N GLY A 2 -32.35 32.82 27.85
CA GLY A 2 -31.42 31.69 28.03
C GLY A 2 -31.13 31.01 26.68
N SER A 3 -30.26 30.02 26.54
CA SER A 3 -29.54 29.16 27.49
C SER A 3 -28.28 28.61 26.80
N LYS A 4 -27.26 28.26 27.58
CA LYS A 4 -26.14 27.39 27.18
C LYS A 4 -26.63 26.05 26.59
N ASN A 5 -25.95 25.54 25.56
CA ASN A 5 -25.75 24.11 25.15
C ASN A 5 -25.51 24.04 23.64
N SER A 6 -24.76 23.13 23.03
CA SER A 6 -23.88 22.04 23.43
C SER A 6 -23.38 21.41 22.12
N LYS A 7 -22.11 20.99 22.05
CA LYS A 7 -21.56 19.89 21.24
C LYS A 7 -22.24 19.55 19.89
N LYS A 8 -21.49 19.72 18.79
CA LYS A 8 -21.62 18.85 17.61
C LYS A 8 -20.23 18.43 17.07
N CYS A 9 -19.51 17.63 17.86
CA CYS A 9 -18.73 16.54 17.24
C CYS A 9 -19.74 15.63 16.56
N ARG A 10 -19.66 15.47 15.24
CA ARG A 10 -20.40 14.45 14.49
C ARG A 10 -19.77 14.32 13.10
N ASN A 11 -18.91 13.30 12.98
CA ASN A 11 -18.80 12.33 11.89
C ASN A 11 -19.01 12.78 10.43
N CYS A 12 -18.11 12.24 9.61
CA CYS A 12 -18.30 11.88 8.21
C CYS A 12 -18.40 13.03 7.21
N ILE A 13 -17.27 13.36 6.59
CA ILE A 13 -17.18 13.43 5.13
C ILE A 13 -15.80 12.89 4.72
N PHE A 14 -15.68 11.55 4.65
CA PHE A 14 -14.67 10.92 3.80
C PHE A 14 -15.10 11.22 2.36
N THR A 15 -14.55 12.29 1.79
CA THR A 15 -14.93 12.75 0.47
C THR A 15 -14.63 11.65 -0.54
N THR A 16 -15.70 11.24 -1.20
CA THR A 16 -15.78 10.31 -2.32
C THR A 16 -14.71 10.59 -3.37
N HIS A 17 -13.76 9.68 -3.55
CA HIS A 17 -13.35 9.11 -4.85
C HIS A 17 -12.29 7.99 -4.64
N VAL A 18 -12.68 6.74 -4.90
CA VAL A 18 -11.82 5.57 -5.24
C VAL A 18 -10.92 4.96 -4.14
N TRP A 19 -11.40 4.77 -2.90
CA TRP A 19 -10.75 3.88 -1.92
C TRP A 19 -11.14 2.40 -2.07
N ARG A 20 -11.24 1.90 -3.31
CA ARG A 20 -11.85 0.59 -3.62
C ARG A 20 -10.86 -0.51 -4.00
N MET A 21 -9.60 -0.37 -3.61
CA MET A 21 -8.62 -1.45 -3.78
C MET A 21 -8.17 -1.96 -2.42
N LYS A 22 -8.44 -3.25 -2.18
CA LYS A 22 -8.01 -3.94 -0.97
C LYS A 22 -6.48 -3.83 -0.88
N ILE A 23 -6.02 -3.19 0.18
CA ILE A 23 -4.59 -3.14 0.53
C ILE A 23 -4.03 -4.54 0.74
N PHE A 24 -4.91 -5.47 1.09
CA PHE A 24 -4.61 -6.85 1.38
C PHE A 24 -5.03 -7.80 0.25
N GLN A 25 -4.17 -8.77 -0.06
CA GLN A 25 -4.54 -9.95 -0.83
C GLN A 25 -3.91 -11.21 -0.24
N LYS A 26 -4.74 -12.24 -0.03
CA LYS A 26 -4.26 -13.57 0.35
C LYS A 26 -3.40 -14.18 -0.77
N GLY A 27 -2.21 -14.65 -0.43
CA GLY A 27 -1.24 -15.22 -1.37
C GLY A 27 -0.45 -14.16 -2.13
N LYS A 28 0.16 -14.58 -3.24
CA LYS A 28 0.91 -13.70 -4.15
C LYS A 28 0.03 -12.62 -4.77
N LEU A 29 0.66 -11.50 -5.11
CA LEU A 29 -0.01 -10.43 -5.85
C LEU A 29 -0.04 -10.72 -7.36
N LYS A 30 -1.20 -10.44 -7.96
CA LYS A 30 -1.33 -10.36 -9.43
C LYS A 30 -0.74 -9.03 -9.90
N GLU A 31 -0.33 -8.99 -11.16
CA GLU A 31 0.12 -7.76 -11.83
C GLU A 31 -0.86 -6.61 -11.56
N LEU A 32 -0.30 -5.47 -11.17
CA LEU A 32 -1.06 -4.25 -10.98
C LEU A 32 -1.05 -3.46 -12.29
N LYS A 33 -2.24 -3.25 -12.85
CA LYS A 33 -2.40 -2.47 -14.08
C LYS A 33 -2.53 -0.99 -13.74
N ARG A 34 -1.99 -0.13 -14.61
CA ARG A 34 -2.17 1.32 -14.54
C ARG A 34 -3.69 1.64 -14.54
N PRO A 35 -4.18 2.46 -13.59
CA PRO A 35 -5.54 2.99 -13.67
C PRO A 35 -5.59 4.01 -14.81
N PHE A 36 -6.52 3.81 -15.75
CA PHE A 36 -6.80 4.78 -16.80
C PHE A 36 -7.81 5.80 -16.28
N LYS A 37 -7.36 6.71 -15.41
CA LYS A 37 -8.15 7.85 -14.95
C LYS A 37 -7.38 9.16 -15.11
N SER A 38 -8.01 10.12 -15.79
CA SER A 38 -7.63 11.54 -15.90
C SER A 38 -6.33 11.88 -16.67
N ASN A 39 -6.12 13.20 -16.86
CA ASN A 39 -4.98 13.89 -17.49
C ASN A 39 -3.63 13.72 -16.75
N SER A 40 -3.34 12.53 -16.22
CA SER A 40 -2.10 12.24 -15.48
C SER A 40 -1.05 11.60 -16.38
N GLY A 41 0.12 12.24 -16.47
CA GLY A 41 1.22 11.84 -17.36
C GLY A 41 2.17 10.79 -16.79
N ALA A 42 2.16 10.55 -15.47
CA ALA A 42 3.11 9.68 -14.80
C ALA A 42 2.44 8.54 -14.03
N TRP A 43 2.95 7.33 -14.24
CA TRP A 43 2.63 6.13 -13.47
C TRP A 43 3.94 5.49 -13.01
N VAL A 44 4.10 5.35 -11.69
CA VAL A 44 5.24 4.66 -11.08
C VAL A 44 4.71 3.42 -10.37
N LEU A 45 5.30 2.27 -10.69
CA LEU A 45 4.97 1.00 -10.04
C LEU A 45 6.25 0.41 -9.45
N PHE A 46 6.23 0.18 -8.14
CA PHE A 46 7.22 -0.65 -7.45
C PHE A 46 6.62 -2.02 -7.19
N GLU A 47 7.39 -3.08 -7.47
CA GLU A 47 7.03 -4.46 -7.14
C GLU A 47 8.17 -5.12 -6.33
N GLY A 48 7.89 -5.45 -5.06
CA GLY A 48 8.77 -6.27 -4.26
C GLY A 48 8.53 -7.74 -4.56
N THR A 49 9.58 -8.48 -4.92
CA THR A 49 9.51 -9.92 -5.20
C THR A 49 10.41 -10.72 -4.26
N VAL A 50 9.99 -11.95 -3.95
CA VAL A 50 10.81 -12.87 -3.15
C VAL A 50 12.02 -13.30 -3.98
N ARG A 51 13.23 -13.14 -3.42
CA ARG A 51 14.49 -13.50 -4.06
C ARG A 51 14.96 -14.87 -3.57
N SER A 52 15.69 -15.59 -4.42
CA SER A 52 16.40 -16.82 -4.07
C SER A 52 17.65 -16.92 -4.97
N PRO A 53 18.83 -17.29 -4.44
CA PRO A 53 19.12 -17.60 -3.03
C PRO A 53 19.09 -16.36 -2.13
N ASN A 54 18.93 -16.56 -0.82
CA ASN A 54 19.13 -15.53 0.19
C ASN A 54 20.11 -16.05 1.25
N LYS A 55 21.13 -15.26 1.60
CA LYS A 55 22.20 -15.66 2.55
C LYS A 55 22.76 -17.07 2.28
N ASN A 56 23.05 -17.38 1.01
CA ASN A 56 23.53 -18.69 0.52
C ASN A 56 22.60 -19.89 0.75
N LYS A 57 21.34 -19.66 1.15
CA LYS A 57 20.32 -20.69 1.29
C LYS A 57 19.29 -20.58 0.16
N LYS A 58 18.83 -21.73 -0.32
CA LYS A 58 17.76 -21.78 -1.32
C LYS A 58 16.41 -21.59 -0.62
N VAL A 59 15.82 -20.42 -0.84
CA VAL A 59 14.50 -20.07 -0.31
C VAL A 59 13.43 -20.88 -1.03
N GLN A 60 12.60 -21.61 -0.28
CA GLN A 60 11.39 -22.27 -0.79
C GLN A 60 10.23 -21.29 -0.94
N PHE A 61 9.98 -20.50 0.12
CA PHE A 61 8.99 -19.44 0.18
C PHE A 61 9.24 -18.55 1.39
N ILE A 62 8.61 -17.37 1.40
CA ILE A 62 8.46 -16.54 2.59
C ILE A 62 6.98 -16.63 3.02
N ASN A 63 6.73 -16.91 4.29
CA ASN A 63 5.41 -16.83 4.89
C ASN A 63 5.20 -15.43 5.47
N TYR A 64 4.16 -14.73 5.00
CA TYR A 64 3.80 -13.40 5.48
C TYR A 64 2.52 -13.48 6.32
N GLU A 65 2.63 -13.25 7.61
CA GLU A 65 1.49 -13.16 8.51
C GLU A 65 1.07 -11.71 8.66
N VAL A 66 -0.24 -11.46 8.55
CA VAL A 66 -0.80 -10.11 8.65
C VAL A 66 -2.12 -10.17 9.39
N TYR A 67 -2.37 -9.13 10.18
CA TYR A 67 -3.70 -8.87 10.72
C TYR A 67 -4.44 -7.94 9.77
N GLN A 68 -5.41 -8.49 9.05
CA GLN A 68 -6.01 -7.85 7.87
C GLN A 68 -6.61 -6.48 8.18
N GLU A 69 -7.34 -6.33 9.30
CA GLU A 69 -8.01 -5.06 9.62
C GLU A 69 -7.00 -3.94 9.91
N MET A 70 -5.90 -4.25 10.60
CA MET A 70 -4.88 -3.25 10.92
C MET A 70 -4.05 -2.87 9.69
N ILE A 71 -3.72 -3.81 8.81
CA ILE A 71 -2.95 -3.49 7.60
C ILE A 71 -3.78 -2.65 6.62
N GLU A 72 -5.08 -2.92 6.51
CA GLU A 72 -6.00 -2.11 5.70
C GLU A 72 -6.16 -0.71 6.30
N ALA A 73 -6.33 -0.58 7.61
CA ALA A 73 -6.45 0.72 8.28
C ALA A 73 -5.15 1.54 8.16
N GLU A 74 -4.00 0.93 8.41
CA GLU A 74 -2.72 1.65 8.41
C GLU A 74 -2.26 1.99 7.00
N GLY A 75 -2.43 1.07 6.04
CA GLY A 75 -2.16 1.36 4.64
C GLY A 75 -3.05 2.49 4.09
N ALA A 76 -4.30 2.60 4.56
CA ALA A 76 -5.18 3.69 4.16
C ALA A 76 -4.68 5.04 4.70
N LYS A 77 -4.14 5.08 5.92
CA LYS A 77 -3.50 6.31 6.45
C LYS A 77 -2.28 6.70 5.63
N ILE A 78 -1.40 5.76 5.31
CA ILE A 78 -0.21 6.02 4.49
C ILE A 78 -0.61 6.61 3.13
N ALA A 79 -1.57 5.99 2.46
CA ALA A 79 -2.05 6.48 1.17
C ALA A 79 -2.65 7.90 1.29
N TYR A 80 -3.44 8.17 2.32
CA TYR A 80 -4.00 9.50 2.58
C TYR A 80 -2.92 10.55 2.85
N GLU A 81 -1.93 10.23 3.68
CA GLU A 81 -0.79 11.11 3.97
C GLU A 81 0.02 11.42 2.69
N ALA A 82 0.21 10.44 1.81
CA ALA A 82 0.89 10.67 0.53
C ALA A 82 0.10 11.65 -0.37
N GLU A 83 -1.22 11.52 -0.42
CA GLU A 83 -2.12 12.43 -1.14
C GLU A 83 -2.11 13.86 -0.58
N GLN A 84 -1.83 14.04 0.72
CA GLN A 84 -1.68 15.37 1.32
C GLN A 84 -0.30 15.98 1.04
N GLN A 85 0.74 15.16 0.95
CA GLN A 85 2.12 15.63 0.83
C GLN A 85 2.54 15.93 -0.62
N TRP A 86 1.92 15.26 -1.60
CA TRP A 86 2.27 15.39 -3.02
C TRP A 86 1.01 15.52 -3.90
N ASP A 87 1.17 16.15 -5.07
CA ASP A 87 0.11 16.18 -6.10
C ASP A 87 -0.02 14.81 -6.81
N VAL A 88 -0.46 13.80 -6.08
CA VAL A 88 -0.80 12.47 -6.58
C VAL A 88 -2.31 12.37 -6.80
N LYS A 89 -2.72 11.70 -7.87
CA LYS A 89 -4.14 11.50 -8.20
C LYS A 89 -4.69 10.18 -7.71
N GLU A 90 -3.82 9.19 -7.60
CA GLU A 90 -4.17 7.87 -7.09
C GLU A 90 -2.92 7.19 -6.54
N ILE A 91 -3.06 6.57 -5.37
CA ILE A 91 -2.04 5.69 -4.78
C ILE A 91 -2.66 4.34 -4.43
N ILE A 92 -1.97 3.28 -4.81
CA ILE A 92 -2.36 1.90 -4.59
C ILE A 92 -1.26 1.22 -3.80
N ILE A 93 -1.59 0.73 -2.62
CA ILE A 93 -0.71 -0.06 -1.77
C ILE A 93 -1.29 -1.47 -1.71
N ARG A 94 -0.51 -2.50 -2.03
CA ARG A 94 -0.94 -3.91 -1.91
C ARG A 94 0.13 -4.74 -1.25
N HIS A 95 -0.26 -5.61 -0.31
CA HIS A 95 0.63 -6.58 0.32
C HIS A 95 0.04 -7.99 0.22
N GLY A 96 0.86 -8.95 -0.20
CA GLY A 96 0.54 -10.37 -0.23
C GLY A 96 0.69 -11.02 1.14
N SER A 97 -0.04 -12.09 1.42
CA SER A 97 0.05 -12.82 2.70
C SER A 97 0.13 -14.33 2.51
N GLY A 98 0.46 -15.04 3.58
CA GLY A 98 0.73 -16.47 3.55
C GLY A 98 2.00 -16.78 2.76
N LYS A 99 2.00 -17.94 2.10
CA LYS A 99 3.18 -18.47 1.39
C LYS A 99 3.38 -17.78 0.04
N ILE A 100 4.53 -17.11 -0.13
CA ILE A 100 4.93 -16.46 -1.39
C ILE A 100 6.27 -17.04 -1.83
N LYS A 101 6.31 -17.61 -3.04
CA LYS A 101 7.48 -18.32 -3.59
C LYS A 101 8.47 -17.34 -4.24
N PRO A 102 9.73 -17.75 -4.47
CA PRO A 102 10.68 -16.98 -5.26
C PRO A 102 10.09 -16.52 -6.60
N LYS A 103 10.44 -15.29 -7.01
CA LYS A 103 9.94 -14.57 -8.19
C LYS A 103 8.47 -14.15 -8.13
N GLU A 104 7.76 -14.44 -7.03
CA GLU A 104 6.40 -13.94 -6.81
C GLU A 104 6.40 -12.61 -6.05
N ARG A 105 5.36 -11.80 -6.30
CA ARG A 105 5.20 -10.45 -5.77
C ARG A 105 4.63 -10.49 -4.35
N SER A 106 5.34 -9.87 -3.40
CA SER A 106 4.92 -9.73 -2.00
C SER A 106 4.35 -8.35 -1.68
N ILE A 107 4.79 -7.29 -2.37
CA ILE A 107 4.27 -5.94 -2.18
C ILE A 107 4.23 -5.19 -3.51
N GLN A 108 3.24 -4.35 -3.71
CA GLN A 108 3.15 -3.41 -4.83
C GLN A 108 2.77 -2.03 -4.34
N ILE A 109 3.45 -1.01 -4.85
CA ILE A 109 3.11 0.41 -4.65
C ILE A 109 2.94 1.03 -6.04
N GLY A 110 1.73 1.46 -6.37
CA GLY A 110 1.40 2.12 -7.63
C GLY A 110 1.00 3.57 -7.37
N VAL A 111 1.61 4.52 -8.06
CA VAL A 111 1.30 5.95 -7.91
C VAL A 111 1.05 6.58 -9.26
N LEU A 112 -0.10 7.23 -9.39
CA LEU A 112 -0.49 8.04 -10.54
C LEU A 112 -0.38 9.53 -10.17
N ALA A 113 0.33 10.31 -10.97
CA ALA A 113 0.48 11.75 -10.77
C ALA A 113 0.52 12.51 -12.12
N PRO A 114 0.29 13.83 -12.14
CA PRO A 114 0.45 14.63 -13.36
C PRO A 114 1.87 14.57 -13.92
N HIS A 115 2.88 14.58 -13.04
CA HIS A 115 4.29 14.62 -13.42
C HIS A 115 5.14 13.60 -12.66
N ARG A 116 6.23 13.15 -13.30
CA ARG A 116 7.09 12.06 -12.79
C ARG A 116 7.68 12.30 -11.39
N LYS A 117 8.00 13.56 -11.07
CA LYS A 117 8.73 13.91 -9.85
C LYS A 117 7.95 13.52 -8.60
N GLU A 118 6.67 13.88 -8.57
CA GLU A 118 5.80 13.57 -7.43
C GLU A 118 5.46 12.08 -7.38
N ALA A 119 5.26 11.43 -8.55
CA ALA A 119 5.03 9.98 -8.60
C ALA A 119 6.18 9.17 -7.99
N PHE A 120 7.43 9.49 -8.32
CA PHE A 120 8.60 8.80 -7.76
C PHE A 120 8.72 9.01 -6.25
N ARG A 121 8.59 10.26 -5.80
CA ARG A 121 8.72 10.63 -4.38
C ARG A 121 7.67 9.95 -3.52
N ALA A 122 6.41 10.01 -3.94
CA ALA A 122 5.31 9.39 -3.21
C ALA A 122 5.43 7.85 -3.20
N ALA A 123 5.88 7.23 -4.30
CA ALA A 123 6.04 5.77 -4.34
C ALA A 123 7.15 5.27 -3.41
N GLU A 124 8.31 5.95 -3.41
CA GLU A 124 9.42 5.63 -2.51
C GLU A 124 9.04 5.85 -1.05
N TRP A 125 8.44 7.02 -0.75
CA TRP A 125 8.01 7.33 0.61
C TRP A 125 6.96 6.33 1.12
N ALA A 126 5.95 6.00 0.32
CA ALA A 126 4.92 5.06 0.72
C ALA A 126 5.48 3.65 0.97
N LEU A 127 6.47 3.21 0.19
CA LEU A 127 7.17 1.95 0.43
C LEU A 127 7.89 1.96 1.79
N GLU A 128 8.61 3.03 2.11
CA GLU A 128 9.33 3.16 3.38
C GLU A 128 8.37 3.23 4.58
N GLU A 129 7.28 3.98 4.47
CA GLU A 129 6.23 4.00 5.50
C GLU A 129 5.56 2.64 5.67
N CYS A 130 5.34 1.91 4.57
CA CYS A 130 4.81 0.56 4.64
C CYS A 130 5.73 -0.37 5.45
N LYS A 131 7.04 -0.31 5.21
CA LYS A 131 8.03 -1.12 5.95
C LYS A 131 8.12 -0.76 7.43
N LYS A 132 7.85 0.49 7.80
CA LYS A 132 7.90 0.97 9.19
C LYS A 132 6.62 0.66 9.97
N ARG A 133 5.45 0.82 9.33
CA ARG A 133 4.16 0.91 10.03
C ARG A 133 3.25 -0.29 9.81
N LEU A 134 3.35 -1.00 8.68
CA LEU A 134 2.45 -2.11 8.44
C LEU A 134 2.78 -3.29 9.38
N PRO A 135 1.78 -3.83 10.09
CA PRO A 135 1.97 -4.98 10.98
C PRO A 135 2.07 -6.27 10.15
N VAL A 136 3.25 -6.51 9.59
CA VAL A 136 3.58 -7.68 8.76
C VAL A 136 4.74 -8.43 9.38
N TRP A 137 4.53 -9.72 9.64
CA TRP A 137 5.58 -10.63 10.10
C TRP A 137 6.00 -11.53 8.94
N LYS A 138 7.32 -11.67 8.73
CA LYS A 138 7.88 -12.49 7.66
C LYS A 138 8.75 -13.60 8.23
N GLU A 139 8.53 -14.81 7.73
CA GLU A 139 9.34 -15.98 8.04
C GLU A 139 9.86 -16.59 6.74
N GLU A 140 11.17 -16.79 6.64
CA GLU A 140 11.80 -17.40 5.46
C GLU A 140 11.97 -18.90 5.68
N ILE A 141 11.38 -19.70 4.77
CA ILE A 141 11.49 -21.16 4.79
C ILE A 141 12.47 -21.61 3.70
N ASN A 142 13.52 -22.31 4.12
CA ASN A 142 14.63 -22.74 3.27
C ASN A 142 14.57 -24.26 2.98
N GLN A 143 15.22 -24.69 1.89
CA GLN A 143 15.48 -26.10 1.60
C GLN A 143 16.60 -26.66 2.48
#